data_AF-A4YMM6-F1
#
_entry.id   AF-A4YMM6-F1
#
_cell.length_a   1.000
_cell.length_b   1.000
_cell.length_c   1.000
_cell.angle_alpha   90.00
_cell.angle_beta   90.00
_cell.angle_gamma   90.00
#
_symmetry.space_group_name_H-M   'P 1'
#
loop_
_entity.id
_entity.type
_entity.pdbx_description
1 polymer ?
#
loop_
_entity_poly.entity_id
_entity_poly.type
_entity_poly.pdbx_seq_one_letter_code
_entity_poly.pdbx_strand_id
1 'polypeptide(L)'
;MRAKYARAQTLYLLGWVDFSVVKAGELAALIALELGLMDRYGGRISKNKRGFAAMLRYMVEVDGLTDGQIPMIVRCGGSAVGQLIGDVHPTLAERRNAMAHGDPFDGLPTDGLLELVRDLINYAYRDYVAEARVVGDAAPFTSSR
;
A
#
# COMPACT_ATOMS: atom_id res chain seq x y z
N MET A 1 -2.32 -10.42 10.41
CA MET A 1 -2.60 -9.47 9.31
C MET A 1 -3.98 -8.84 9.43
N ARG A 2 -5.08 -9.62 9.49
CA ARG A 2 -6.46 -9.11 9.73
C ARG A 2 -6.61 -8.15 10.90
N ALA A 3 -6.01 -8.45 12.06
CA ALA A 3 -6.06 -7.56 13.22
C ALA A 3 -5.34 -6.22 13.01
N LYS A 4 -4.24 -6.20 12.25
CA LYS A 4 -3.52 -4.97 11.89
C LYS A 4 -4.33 -4.15 10.88
N TYR A 5 -4.94 -4.82 9.90
CA TYR A 5 -5.79 -4.21 8.88
C TYR A 5 -7.09 -3.63 9.48
N ALA A 6 -7.73 -4.35 10.39
CA ALA A 6 -8.92 -3.87 11.12
C ALA A 6 -8.58 -2.63 11.95
N ARG A 7 -7.42 -2.60 12.61
CA ARG A 7 -6.96 -1.44 13.38
C ARG A 7 -6.68 -0.22 12.48
N ALA A 8 -6.13 -0.45 11.27
CA ALA A 8 -5.97 0.59 10.27
C ALA A 8 -7.32 1.13 9.76
N GLN A 9 -8.32 0.25 9.53
CA GLN A 9 -9.69 0.67 9.17
C GLN A 9 -10.40 1.44 10.29
N THR A 10 -10.23 1.06 11.55
CA THR A 10 -10.81 1.79 12.69
C THR A 10 -10.19 3.18 12.84
N LEU A 11 -8.87 3.31 12.71
CA LEU A 11 -8.19 4.61 12.71
C LEU A 11 -8.62 5.48 11.52
N TYR A 12 -8.90 4.87 10.37
CA TYR A 12 -9.39 5.56 9.19
C TYR A 12 -10.80 6.14 9.37
N LEU A 13 -11.72 5.39 9.97
CA LEU A 13 -13.07 5.87 10.29
C LEU A 13 -13.05 6.99 11.34
N LEU A 14 -12.10 6.94 12.29
CA LEU A 14 -11.85 8.04 13.23
C LEU A 14 -11.22 9.27 12.55
N GLY A 15 -10.46 9.07 11.46
CA GLY A 15 -9.87 10.16 10.68
C GLY A 15 -10.87 11.04 9.95
N TRP A 16 -12.07 10.56 9.67
CA TRP A 16 -13.16 11.37 9.10
C TRP A 16 -13.77 12.38 10.09
N VAL A 17 -13.40 12.32 11.37
CA VAL A 17 -13.91 13.22 12.43
C VAL A 17 -13.06 14.49 12.57
N ASP A 18 -11.81 14.50 12.05
CA ASP A 18 -10.88 15.63 12.14
C ASP A 18 -9.90 15.65 10.94
N PHE A 19 -9.89 16.75 10.18
CA PHE A 19 -9.01 16.94 9.01
C PHE A 19 -7.50 16.84 9.35
N SER A 20 -7.11 17.13 10.59
CA SER A 20 -5.73 16.91 11.06
C SER A 20 -5.39 15.43 11.22
N VAL A 21 -6.39 14.55 11.40
CA VAL A 21 -6.23 13.10 11.51
C VAL A 21 -6.23 12.42 10.14
N VAL A 22 -6.89 13.00 9.13
CA VAL A 22 -6.84 12.50 7.74
C VAL A 22 -5.39 12.38 7.27
N LYS A 23 -4.58 13.43 7.44
CA LYS A 23 -3.17 13.42 7.04
C LYS A 23 -2.32 12.44 7.85
N ALA A 24 -2.59 12.32 9.14
CA ALA A 24 -1.97 11.28 9.96
C ALA A 24 -2.31 9.87 9.45
N GLY A 25 -3.55 9.66 8.99
CA GLY A 25 -4.00 8.42 8.36
C GLY A 25 -3.32 8.13 7.02
N GLU A 26 -3.16 9.14 6.16
CA GLU A 26 -2.42 9.04 4.90
C GLU A 26 -0.96 8.67 5.11
N LEU A 27 -0.29 9.33 6.07
CA LEU A 27 1.08 8.98 6.45
C LEU A 27 1.15 7.55 6.99
N ALA A 28 0.23 7.17 7.88
CA ALA A 28 0.18 5.81 8.42
C ALA A 28 -0.02 4.76 7.31
N ALA A 29 -0.83 5.06 6.30
CA ALA A 29 -1.02 4.18 5.15
C ALA A 29 0.26 4.07 4.30
N LEU A 30 0.94 5.17 4.02
CA LEU A 30 2.22 5.14 3.30
C LEU A 30 3.31 4.40 4.07
N ILE A 31 3.37 4.55 5.39
CA ILE A 31 4.26 3.76 6.25
C ILE A 31 3.90 2.27 6.20
N ALA A 32 2.61 1.93 6.24
CA ALA A 32 2.16 0.55 6.12
C ALA A 32 2.55 -0.06 4.76
N LEU A 33 2.43 0.71 3.68
CA LEU A 33 2.90 0.31 2.35
C LEU A 33 4.41 0.09 2.38
N GLU A 34 5.19 1.07 2.85
CA GLU A 34 6.65 0.97 2.93
C GLU A 34 7.11 -0.28 3.69
N LEU A 35 6.51 -0.56 4.85
CA LEU A 35 6.80 -1.76 5.63
C LEU A 35 6.40 -3.05 4.91
N GLY A 36 5.25 -3.07 4.23
CA GLY A 36 4.82 -4.21 3.43
C GLY A 36 5.77 -4.48 2.26
N LEU A 37 6.22 -3.44 1.57
CA LEU A 37 7.21 -3.56 0.50
C LEU A 37 8.57 -4.00 1.03
N MET A 38 8.97 -3.50 2.20
CA MET A 38 10.21 -3.88 2.87
C MET A 38 10.21 -5.37 3.24
N ASP A 39 9.09 -5.90 3.74
CA ASP A 39 8.92 -7.32 4.02
C ASP A 39 9.02 -8.17 2.75
N ARG A 40 8.38 -7.73 1.66
CA ARG A 40 8.28 -8.51 0.41
C ARG A 40 9.50 -8.42 -0.50
N TYR A 41 10.04 -7.23 -0.67
CA TYR A 41 11.10 -6.93 -1.63
C TYR A 41 12.42 -6.57 -0.97
N GLY A 42 12.44 -6.29 0.34
CA GLY A 42 13.65 -5.86 1.02
C GLY A 42 14.80 -6.82 0.76
N GLY A 43 14.62 -8.13 0.96
CA GLY A 43 15.65 -9.13 0.71
C GLY A 43 16.19 -9.17 -0.74
N ARG A 44 15.44 -8.65 -1.71
CA ARG A 44 15.79 -8.66 -3.15
C ARG A 44 16.54 -7.40 -3.59
N ILE A 45 16.58 -6.36 -2.75
CA ILE A 45 17.26 -5.10 -3.03
C ILE A 45 18.48 -4.96 -2.11
N SER A 46 19.60 -4.50 -2.69
CA SER A 46 20.82 -4.27 -1.93
C SER A 46 20.59 -3.26 -0.80
N LYS A 47 21.19 -3.52 0.37
CA LYS A 47 20.93 -2.73 1.60
C LYS A 47 21.10 -1.22 1.38
N ASN A 48 22.11 -0.82 0.61
CA ASN A 48 22.44 0.59 0.38
C ASN A 48 21.47 1.31 -0.58
N LYS A 49 20.65 0.57 -1.33
CA LYS A 49 19.68 1.11 -2.29
C LYS A 49 18.22 0.88 -1.85
N ARG A 50 18.02 0.26 -0.69
CA ARG A 50 16.70 -0.15 -0.18
C ARG A 50 15.99 1.03 0.49
N GLY A 51 15.42 1.91 -0.33
CA GLY A 51 14.52 2.99 0.11
C GLY A 51 13.12 2.80 -0.44
N PHE A 52 12.14 3.53 0.10
CA PHE A 52 10.73 3.42 -0.31
C PHE A 52 10.52 3.57 -1.82
N ALA A 53 11.10 4.62 -2.42
CA ALA A 53 11.06 4.85 -3.87
C ALA A 53 11.66 3.68 -4.69
N ALA A 54 12.74 3.07 -4.20
CA ALA A 54 13.36 1.94 -4.88
C ALA A 54 12.47 0.69 -4.82
N MET A 55 11.75 0.48 -3.73
CA MET A 55 10.81 -0.62 -3.60
C MET A 55 9.56 -0.43 -4.47
N LEU A 56 9.07 0.81 -4.60
CA LEU A 56 7.98 1.14 -5.54
C LEU A 56 8.38 0.90 -6.99
N ARG A 57 9.59 1.32 -7.40
CA ARG A 57 10.14 1.00 -8.72
C ARG A 57 10.30 -0.49 -8.94
N TYR A 58 10.83 -1.22 -7.96
CA TYR A 58 10.98 -2.67 -8.05
C TYR A 58 9.64 -3.37 -8.30
N MET A 59 8.57 -2.91 -7.65
CA MET A 59 7.22 -3.46 -7.83
C MET A 59 6.73 -3.35 -9.29
N VAL A 60 7.08 -2.26 -9.98
CA VAL A 60 6.69 -2.03 -11.38
C VAL A 60 7.66 -2.73 -12.33
N GLU A 61 8.94 -2.44 -12.22
CA GLU A 61 9.96 -2.84 -13.20
C GLU A 61 10.33 -4.33 -13.12
N VAL A 62 10.28 -4.92 -11.92
CA VAL A 62 10.73 -6.30 -11.68
C VAL A 62 9.56 -7.21 -11.32
N ASP A 63 8.68 -6.77 -10.43
CA ASP A 63 7.50 -7.56 -10.03
C ASP A 63 6.32 -7.39 -11.00
N GLY A 64 6.49 -6.57 -12.04
CA GLY A 64 5.60 -6.49 -13.20
C GLY A 64 4.25 -5.82 -12.94
N LEU A 65 4.14 -4.96 -11.93
CA LEU A 65 2.91 -4.23 -11.64
C LEU A 65 2.53 -3.33 -12.82
N THR A 66 1.27 -3.43 -13.24
CA THR A 66 0.62 -2.57 -14.23
C THR A 66 -0.69 -2.01 -13.68
N ASP A 67 -1.19 -0.92 -14.26
CA ASP A 67 -2.46 -0.30 -13.83
C ASP A 67 -3.66 -1.28 -13.89
N GLY A 68 -3.63 -2.24 -14.81
CA GLY A 68 -4.66 -3.28 -14.93
C GLY A 68 -4.73 -4.24 -13.74
N GLN A 69 -3.72 -4.24 -12.86
CA GLN A 69 -3.66 -5.05 -11.64
C GLN A 69 -4.01 -4.24 -10.38
N ILE A 70 -4.42 -2.98 -10.54
CA ILE A 70 -4.80 -2.09 -9.44
C ILE A 70 -6.33 -1.92 -9.47
N PRO A 71 -7.09 -2.63 -8.61
CA PRO A 71 -8.55 -2.64 -8.66
C PRO A 71 -9.22 -1.28 -8.70
N MET A 72 -8.73 -0.31 -7.92
CA MET A 72 -9.30 1.04 -7.90
C MET A 72 -9.08 1.79 -9.23
N ILE A 73 -7.95 1.59 -9.91
CA ILE A 73 -7.70 2.17 -11.24
C ILE A 73 -8.59 1.51 -12.29
N VAL A 74 -8.74 0.18 -12.24
CA VAL A 74 -9.66 -0.53 -13.14
C VAL A 74 -11.11 -0.05 -12.98
N ARG A 75 -11.54 0.23 -11.74
CA ARG A 75 -12.91 0.64 -11.43
C ARG A 75 -13.19 2.12 -11.75
N CYS A 76 -12.25 3.00 -11.44
CA CYS A 76 -12.46 4.45 -11.50
C CYS A 76 -11.81 5.10 -12.73
N GLY A 77 -10.99 4.35 -13.48
CA GLY A 77 -10.13 4.89 -14.52
C GLY A 77 -8.89 5.58 -13.96
N GLY A 78 -7.97 5.96 -14.85
CA GLY A 78 -6.72 6.65 -14.50
C GLY A 78 -5.48 5.79 -14.60
N SER A 79 -4.39 6.26 -13.97
CA SER A 79 -3.12 5.56 -13.89
C SER A 79 -2.43 5.90 -12.56
N ALA A 80 -1.86 4.88 -11.91
CA ALA A 80 -1.08 5.04 -10.69
C ALA A 80 0.41 4.79 -10.93
N VAL A 81 0.80 4.01 -11.93
CA VAL A 81 2.21 3.61 -12.18
C VAL A 81 3.16 4.81 -12.22
N GLY A 82 2.75 5.91 -12.86
CA GLY A 82 3.57 7.13 -12.91
C GLY A 82 3.91 7.71 -11.54
N GLN A 83 3.01 7.58 -10.55
CA GLN A 83 3.25 8.05 -9.17
C GLN A 83 4.23 7.16 -8.39
N LEU A 84 4.49 5.93 -8.88
CA LEU A 84 5.38 4.96 -8.26
C LEU A 84 6.81 5.09 -8.80
N ILE A 85 6.95 5.34 -10.11
CA ILE A 85 8.25 5.33 -10.78
C ILE A 85 8.88 6.71 -10.95
N GLY A 86 8.09 7.78 -10.87
CA GLY A 86 8.60 9.16 -10.93
C GLY A 86 8.08 10.01 -12.08
N ASP A 87 7.14 9.51 -12.89
CA ASP A 87 6.60 10.26 -14.03
C ASP A 87 5.52 11.27 -13.60
N VAL A 88 4.86 11.03 -12.47
CA VAL A 88 3.79 11.89 -11.93
C VAL A 88 4.17 12.37 -10.52
N HIS A 89 4.21 13.69 -10.36
CA HIS A 89 4.60 14.35 -9.13
C HIS A 89 3.41 15.02 -8.41
N PRO A 90 3.39 15.08 -7.06
CA PRO A 90 4.34 14.41 -6.19
C PRO A 90 4.10 12.90 -6.16
N THR A 91 5.19 12.14 -6.26
CA THR A 91 5.22 10.69 -6.15
C THR A 91 4.81 10.23 -4.75
N LEU A 92 4.49 8.95 -4.58
CA LEU A 92 4.19 8.40 -3.26
C LEU A 92 5.37 8.54 -2.28
N ALA A 93 6.60 8.41 -2.79
CA ALA A 93 7.81 8.57 -1.98
C ALA A 93 8.02 10.02 -1.54
N GLU A 94 7.78 10.99 -2.43
CA GLU A 94 7.84 12.41 -2.09
C GLU A 94 6.75 12.78 -1.09
N ARG A 95 5.52 12.31 -1.29
CA ARG A 95 4.41 12.52 -0.33
C ARG A 95 4.76 12.01 1.06
N ARG A 96 5.26 10.78 1.14
CA ARG A 96 5.72 10.18 2.41
C ARG A 96 6.80 11.03 3.06
N ASN A 97 7.80 11.47 2.30
CA ASN A 97 8.90 12.28 2.83
C ASN A 97 8.43 13.67 3.30
N ALA A 98 7.60 14.35 2.51
CA ALA A 98 7.02 15.64 2.87
C ALA A 98 6.23 15.56 4.19
N MET A 99 5.35 14.57 4.32
CA MET A 99 4.61 14.32 5.56
C MET A 99 5.50 13.98 6.76
N ALA A 100 6.59 13.24 6.54
CA ALA A 100 7.54 12.90 7.60
C ALA A 100 8.35 14.12 8.09
N HIS A 101 8.50 15.14 7.26
CA HIS A 101 9.23 16.38 7.58
C HIS A 101 8.32 17.53 8.04
N GLY A 102 7.02 17.27 8.21
CA GLY A 102 6.06 18.27 8.69
C GLY A 102 5.61 19.28 7.63
N ASP A 103 5.81 18.98 6.35
CA ASP A 103 5.33 19.82 5.24
C ASP A 103 3.80 19.68 5.13
N PRO A 104 3.02 20.77 5.26
CA PRO A 104 1.59 20.71 5.26
C PRO A 104 1.16 20.67 3.80
N PHE A 105 0.79 19.48 3.33
CA PHE A 105 -0.35 19.42 2.41
C PHE A 105 -1.46 20.30 3.01
N ASP A 106 -2.19 21.04 2.18
CA ASP A 106 -3.25 22.02 2.49
C ASP A 106 -4.38 21.57 3.46
N GLY A 107 -4.25 20.39 4.07
CA GLY A 107 -5.21 19.74 4.94
C GLY A 107 -6.19 18.86 4.19
N LEU A 108 -6.22 18.91 2.86
CA LEU A 108 -7.18 18.18 2.05
C LEU A 108 -6.71 16.74 1.79
N PRO A 109 -7.62 15.76 1.80
CA PRO A 109 -7.28 14.38 1.45
C PRO A 109 -6.72 14.29 0.03
N THR A 110 -5.74 13.41 -0.14
CA THR A 110 -5.29 12.94 -1.45
C THR A 110 -6.29 11.93 -1.95
N ASP A 111 -6.96 12.25 -3.05
CA ASP A 111 -8.00 11.38 -3.59
C ASP A 111 -7.46 9.97 -3.91
N GLY A 112 -8.20 8.96 -3.45
CA GLY A 112 -7.90 7.54 -3.65
C GLY A 112 -6.60 7.00 -3.04
N LEU A 113 -5.84 7.77 -2.26
CA LEU A 113 -4.52 7.32 -1.76
C LEU A 113 -4.60 6.02 -0.96
N LEU A 114 -5.65 5.84 -0.16
CA LEU A 114 -5.79 4.70 0.73
C LEU A 114 -6.20 3.44 -0.01
N GLU A 115 -7.11 3.57 -0.97
CA GLU A 115 -7.47 2.49 -1.88
C GLU A 115 -6.25 2.07 -2.70
N LEU A 116 -5.43 3.03 -3.14
CA LEU A 116 -4.20 2.73 -3.87
C LEU A 116 -3.21 1.98 -2.98
N VAL A 117 -2.94 2.48 -1.77
CA VAL A 117 -2.08 1.80 -0.79
C VAL A 117 -2.56 0.37 -0.52
N ARG A 118 -3.86 0.18 -0.27
CA ARG A 118 -4.46 -1.14 -0.06
C ARG A 118 -4.19 -2.06 -1.24
N ASP A 119 -4.45 -1.57 -2.44
CA ASP A 119 -4.34 -2.35 -3.67
C ASP A 119 -2.87 -2.73 -3.96
N LEU A 120 -1.93 -1.83 -3.70
CA LEU A 120 -0.49 -2.10 -3.80
C LEU A 120 -0.01 -3.11 -2.76
N ILE A 121 -0.47 -3.02 -1.50
CA ILE A 121 -0.15 -4.04 -0.47
C ILE A 121 -0.72 -5.40 -0.91
N ASN A 122 -1.97 -5.44 -1.37
CA ASN A 122 -2.58 -6.69 -1.85
C ASN A 122 -1.79 -7.28 -3.02
N TYR A 123 -1.31 -6.43 -3.94
CA TYR A 123 -0.44 -6.87 -5.03
C TYR A 123 0.87 -7.47 -4.49
N ALA A 124 1.56 -6.80 -3.57
CA ALA A 124 2.83 -7.28 -3.01
C ALA A 124 2.72 -8.67 -2.33
N TYR A 125 1.54 -8.97 -1.77
CA TYR A 125 1.24 -10.22 -1.07
C TYR A 125 0.38 -11.20 -1.87
N ARG A 126 0.08 -10.92 -3.15
CA ARG A 126 -0.87 -11.71 -3.97
C ARG A 126 -0.57 -13.22 -3.98
N ASP A 127 0.70 -13.59 -4.07
CA ASP A 127 1.13 -15.00 -4.10
C ASP A 127 0.85 -15.68 -2.75
N TYR A 128 1.12 -14.99 -1.64
CA TYR A 128 0.87 -15.51 -0.28
C TYR A 128 -0.63 -15.61 0.02
N VAL A 129 -1.42 -14.66 -0.48
CA VAL A 129 -2.88 -14.71 -0.36
C VAL A 129 -3.44 -15.87 -1.19
N ALA A 130 -2.89 -16.11 -2.38
CA ALA A 130 -3.26 -17.25 -3.22
C ALA A 130 -2.88 -18.58 -2.54
N GLU A 131 -1.65 -18.71 -2.06
CA GLU A 131 -1.17 -19.89 -1.33
C GLU A 131 -2.01 -20.17 -0.07
N ALA A 132 -2.30 -19.15 0.74
CA ALA A 132 -3.12 -19.30 1.94
C ALA A 132 -4.56 -19.73 1.63
N ARG A 133 -5.12 -19.30 0.49
CA ARG A 133 -6.44 -19.76 0.03
C ARG A 133 -6.40 -21.23 -0.38
N VAL A 134 -5.38 -21.65 -1.12
CA VAL A 134 -5.20 -23.07 -1.49
C VAL A 134 -5.04 -23.96 -0.26
N VAL A 135 -4.24 -23.53 0.73
CA VAL A 135 -4.06 -24.28 1.99
C VAL A 135 -5.34 -24.29 2.83
N GLY A 136 -6.08 -23.19 2.87
CA GLY A 136 -7.36 -23.10 3.58
C GLY A 136 -8.46 -23.97 2.97
N ASP A 137 -8.55 -24.02 1.64
CA ASP A 137 -9.49 -24.89 0.92
C ASP A 137 -9.08 -26.37 0.98
N ALA A 138 -7.78 -26.66 1.15
CA ALA A 138 -7.25 -28.01 1.32
C ALA A 138 -7.41 -28.57 2.74
N ALA A 139 -7.82 -27.77 3.72
CA ALA A 139 -8.11 -28.23 5.08
C ALA A 139 -9.61 -28.59 5.21
N PRO A 140 -10.01 -29.88 5.07
CA PRO A 140 -11.40 -30.24 5.26
C PRO A 140 -11.81 -29.98 6.72
N PHE A 141 -13.02 -29.47 6.88
CA PHE A 141 -13.71 -29.32 8.17
C PHE A 141 -13.78 -30.67 8.89
N THR A 142 -12.82 -30.95 9.77
CA THR A 142 -12.91 -32.09 10.69
C THR A 142 -13.87 -31.70 11.82
N SER A 143 -15.15 -31.95 11.59
CA SER A 143 -16.19 -31.95 12.61
C SER A 143 -15.95 -33.13 13.56
N SER A 144 -15.20 -32.93 14.63
CA SER A 144 -15.18 -33.88 15.74
C SER A 144 -16.43 -33.68 16.59
N ARG A 145 -17.29 -34.70 16.60
CA ARG A 145 -18.34 -34.90 17.62
C ARG A 145 -17.74 -35.15 18.98
#